data_AF-A0A7Y0EQW0-F1
#
_entry.id   AF-A0A7Y0EQW0-F1
#
_cell.length_a   1.000
_cell.length_b   1.000
_cell.length_c   1.000
_cell.angle_alpha   90.00
_cell.angle_beta   90.00
_cell.angle_gamma   90.00
#
_symmetry.space_group_name_H-M   'P 1'
#
loop_
_entity.id
_entity.type
_entity.pdbx_description
1 polymer ?
#
loop_
_entity_poly.entity_id
_entity_poly.type
_entity_poly.pdbx_seq_one_letter_code
_entity_poly.pdbx_strand_id
1 'polypeptide(L)'
;MPTSAASQPLFLYSTTVSDVGTVRSNNQDSSFAGEHLIAICDGMGGHAGGDTASSIAIRSLAHIEQDDTGGDVEVISRMMETSVMAAHDAIVGKAKRERKLAGMGTTVTAVALVAGYWVVAHIGDSRAYLLRDGHLRRITCDHSYVQHLISTGRISESEAKNHPQRNVVMRVLGDFDIDPRPDISIRKAHPADRWLLCSDGLCGVLEDSTLEEALTTMSDQGECAQRLVQMALRAGSTDNVTAVIADATLALDADAFDLPHQTPLVGGAASSNLEPIADIVNEPVATAPPLREDDSPAQRAAALIQSASAPANDNETQQDTQDSEEQASRVVQPSTVREEIGERPNPDTGEIPVVQKPDGRISADPNDPEVAKAIRAEQAEQRKATRAKKRRSRLATIIISVLAVLALVGAGFGTYAWSQTRYYVGNSNGKVTIYQGVPTNLFGFELSHEVTRTSIVTSSLPQTWQDQLEQGITVDSLSEAESHVDIIRSEMNKLRKQQEEDTKRSESSDKSEDKSDTSDKSDASDKSDASDKSDASDKSDTSNKSDQSDNKPDIGAADDATTGGTQ
;
A
#
# COMPACT_ATOMS: atom_id res chain seq x y z
N MET A 1 51.56 -20.28 -30.65
CA MET A 1 50.20 -20.81 -30.46
C MET A 1 49.35 -19.63 -30.02
N PRO A 2 48.26 -19.26 -30.72
CA PRO A 2 47.34 -18.26 -30.20
C PRO A 2 46.64 -18.85 -28.96
N THR A 3 46.59 -18.08 -27.88
CA THR A 3 45.83 -18.44 -26.68
C THR A 3 44.36 -18.55 -27.04
N SER A 4 43.67 -19.59 -26.57
CA SER A 4 42.24 -19.77 -26.85
C SER A 4 41.44 -18.59 -26.31
N ALA A 5 40.49 -18.07 -27.10
CA ALA A 5 39.60 -16.97 -26.69
C ALA A 5 38.72 -17.29 -25.46
N ALA A 6 38.72 -18.54 -24.99
CA ALA A 6 38.00 -19.00 -23.80
C ALA A 6 38.65 -18.64 -22.45
N SER A 7 39.57 -17.66 -22.42
CA SER A 7 40.38 -17.30 -21.24
C SER A 7 40.35 -15.81 -20.88
N GLN A 8 39.51 -15.00 -21.54
CA GLN A 8 39.34 -13.60 -21.19
C GLN A 8 38.37 -13.45 -19.99
N PRO A 9 38.67 -12.57 -19.02
CA PRO A 9 37.74 -12.27 -17.92
C PRO A 9 36.45 -11.63 -18.45
N LEU A 10 35.33 -12.02 -17.82
CA LEU A 10 34.02 -11.43 -18.06
C LEU A 10 33.70 -10.42 -16.97
N PHE A 11 33.12 -9.29 -17.35
CA PHE A 11 32.70 -8.20 -16.47
C PHE A 11 31.19 -8.05 -16.55
N LEU A 12 30.54 -7.84 -15.40
CA LEU A 12 29.13 -7.51 -15.34
C LEU A 12 28.99 -5.99 -15.48
N TYR A 13 28.18 -5.57 -16.44
CA TYR A 13 27.53 -4.26 -16.34
C TYR A 13 26.08 -4.49 -16.01
N SER A 14 25.51 -3.67 -15.13
CA SER A 14 24.14 -3.87 -14.68
C SER A 14 23.41 -2.56 -14.43
N THR A 15 22.09 -2.61 -14.47
CA THR A 15 21.26 -1.47 -14.11
C THR A 15 19.93 -1.93 -13.54
N THR A 16 19.33 -1.11 -12.70
CA THR A 16 18.02 -1.38 -12.11
C THR A 16 17.10 -0.18 -12.27
N VAL A 17 15.82 -0.46 -12.50
CA VAL A 17 14.72 0.50 -12.48
C VAL A 17 13.61 -0.10 -11.63
N SER A 18 13.08 0.69 -10.71
CA SER A 18 12.04 0.27 -9.77
C SER A 18 11.01 1.38 -9.62
N ASP A 19 9.75 1.06 -9.83
CA ASP A 19 8.61 1.98 -9.76
C ASP A 19 7.57 1.48 -8.75
N VAL A 20 6.87 2.41 -8.10
CA VAL A 20 5.84 2.10 -7.10
C VAL A 20 4.59 1.47 -7.71
N GLY A 21 4.34 1.66 -9.00
CA GLY A 21 3.14 1.19 -9.67
C GLY A 21 1.96 2.15 -9.51
N THR A 22 0.86 1.83 -10.18
CA THR A 22 -0.31 2.73 -10.27
C THR A 22 -1.29 2.64 -9.10
N VAL A 23 -1.16 1.61 -8.25
CA VAL A 23 -2.15 1.25 -7.20
C VAL A 23 -1.55 1.21 -5.79
N ARG A 24 -0.28 0.82 -5.64
CA ARG A 24 0.39 0.75 -4.33
C ARG A 24 0.76 2.16 -3.84
N SER A 25 0.73 2.38 -2.52
CA SER A 25 1.08 3.67 -1.91
C SER A 25 2.56 3.80 -1.49
N ASN A 26 3.31 2.70 -1.55
CA ASN A 26 4.72 2.61 -1.20
C ASN A 26 5.36 1.53 -2.05
N ASN A 27 6.65 1.69 -2.35
CA ASN A 27 7.43 0.66 -3.02
C ASN A 27 8.02 -0.29 -1.97
N GLN A 28 7.64 -1.56 -2.01
CA GLN A 28 8.11 -2.61 -1.11
C GLN A 28 9.16 -3.50 -1.79
N ASP A 29 9.34 -3.42 -3.12
CA ASP A 29 10.49 -4.02 -3.80
C ASP A 29 11.79 -3.37 -3.33
N SER A 30 12.90 -4.11 -3.41
CA SER A 30 14.26 -3.58 -3.35
C SER A 30 15.13 -4.28 -4.40
N SER A 31 16.10 -3.56 -4.95
CA SER A 31 17.05 -4.14 -5.92
C SER A 31 18.46 -3.58 -5.75
N PHE A 32 19.42 -4.36 -6.22
CA PHE A 32 20.86 -4.04 -6.24
C PHE A 32 21.44 -4.44 -7.59
N ALA A 33 22.30 -3.59 -8.14
CA ALA A 33 22.94 -3.79 -9.43
C ALA A 33 24.38 -3.28 -9.40
N GLY A 34 25.34 -4.20 -9.22
CA GLY A 34 26.78 -3.95 -9.22
C GLY A 34 27.54 -4.66 -10.35
N GLU A 35 28.86 -4.75 -10.18
CA GLU A 35 29.86 -5.39 -11.04
C GLU A 35 30.02 -6.89 -10.79
N HIS A 36 29.61 -7.37 -9.61
CA HIS A 36 29.70 -8.78 -9.24
C HIS A 36 28.35 -9.39 -8.87
N LEU A 37 27.45 -8.63 -8.26
CA LEU A 37 26.12 -9.05 -7.81
C LEU A 37 25.00 -8.22 -8.45
N ILE A 38 23.97 -8.92 -8.93
CA ILE A 38 22.63 -8.36 -9.14
C ILE A 38 21.61 -9.08 -8.26
N ALA A 39 20.67 -8.34 -7.69
CA ALA A 39 19.64 -8.90 -6.83
C ALA A 39 18.32 -8.11 -6.90
N ILE A 40 17.21 -8.82 -6.71
CA ILE A 40 15.87 -8.28 -6.50
C ILE A 40 15.19 -9.01 -5.34
N CYS A 41 14.48 -8.24 -4.52
CA CYS A 41 13.72 -8.74 -3.37
C CYS A 41 12.35 -8.05 -3.35
N ASP A 42 11.27 -8.81 -3.52
CA ASP A 42 9.89 -8.32 -3.47
C ASP A 42 9.38 -8.39 -2.03
N GLY A 43 8.94 -7.26 -1.49
CA GLY A 43 8.66 -7.08 -0.06
C GLY A 43 7.20 -7.31 0.31
N MET A 44 6.93 -8.36 1.08
CA MET A 44 5.59 -8.73 1.54
C MET A 44 5.33 -8.38 3.01
N GLY A 45 4.05 -8.15 3.33
CA GLY A 45 3.57 -7.71 4.64
C GLY A 45 3.11 -6.26 4.60
N GLY A 46 2.09 -5.92 5.40
CA GLY A 46 1.38 -4.64 5.31
C GLY A 46 2.31 -3.42 5.42
N HIS A 47 2.11 -2.43 4.53
CA HIS A 47 2.76 -1.11 4.37
C HIS A 47 4.23 -0.93 4.79
N ALA A 48 4.58 -1.14 6.07
CA ALA A 48 5.91 -0.95 6.66
C ALA A 48 6.64 -2.26 7.02
N GLY A 49 6.10 -3.42 6.60
CA GLY A 49 6.74 -4.73 6.72
C GLY A 49 7.61 -5.08 5.51
N GLY A 50 7.01 -5.07 4.32
CA GLY A 50 7.67 -5.50 3.09
C GLY A 50 8.91 -4.68 2.71
N ASP A 51 8.81 -3.35 2.78
CA ASP A 51 9.91 -2.40 2.57
C ASP A 51 11.12 -2.69 3.47
N THR A 52 10.85 -3.01 4.74
CA THR A 52 11.86 -3.42 5.72
C THR A 52 12.48 -4.78 5.36
N ALA A 53 11.66 -5.75 4.94
CA ALA A 53 12.11 -7.10 4.67
C ALA A 53 13.02 -7.17 3.43
N SER A 54 12.59 -6.57 2.31
CA SER A 54 13.37 -6.51 1.07
C SER A 54 14.67 -5.71 1.25
N SER A 55 14.63 -4.59 1.99
CA SER A 55 15.83 -3.82 2.33
C SER A 55 16.83 -4.61 3.18
N ILE A 56 16.36 -5.46 4.11
CA ILE A 56 17.24 -6.34 4.90
C ILE A 56 17.87 -7.40 4.01
N ALA A 57 17.12 -8.01 3.08
CA ALA A 57 17.65 -9.03 2.19
C ALA A 57 18.73 -8.49 1.24
N ILE A 58 18.49 -7.36 0.57
CA ILE A 58 19.51 -6.69 -0.26
C ILE A 58 20.76 -6.36 0.57
N ARG A 59 20.58 -5.77 1.76
CA ARG A 59 21.71 -5.43 2.64
C ARG A 59 22.52 -6.66 3.07
N SER A 60 21.86 -7.79 3.35
CA SER A 60 22.54 -9.04 3.70
C SER A 60 23.31 -9.64 2.53
N LEU A 61 22.93 -9.38 1.28
CA LEU A 61 23.64 -9.87 0.09
C LEU A 61 24.77 -8.95 -0.38
N ALA A 62 24.68 -7.64 -0.11
CA ALA A 62 25.56 -6.63 -0.69
C ALA A 62 27.08 -6.83 -0.47
N HIS A 63 27.51 -7.61 0.53
CA HIS A 63 28.95 -7.89 0.73
C HIS A 63 29.53 -8.81 -0.35
N ILE A 64 28.71 -9.60 -1.05
CA ILE A 64 29.15 -10.44 -2.18
C ILE A 64 29.77 -9.59 -3.30
N GLU A 65 29.40 -8.30 -3.38
CA GLU A 65 29.98 -7.34 -4.31
C GLU A 65 31.48 -7.11 -4.09
N GLN A 66 31.98 -7.21 -2.84
CA GLN A 66 33.39 -6.98 -2.53
C GLN A 66 34.29 -8.21 -2.68
N ASP A 67 33.69 -9.40 -2.67
CA ASP A 67 34.39 -10.59 -2.17
C ASP A 67 35.17 -11.29 -3.31
N ASP A 68 36.37 -10.75 -3.61
CA ASP A 68 37.40 -11.41 -4.42
C ASP A 68 37.94 -12.66 -3.70
N THR A 69 37.11 -13.70 -3.71
CA THR A 69 37.38 -15.05 -3.20
C THR A 69 38.40 -15.81 -4.05
N GLY A 70 39.22 -15.12 -4.86
CA GLY A 70 40.14 -15.71 -5.83
C GLY A 70 39.41 -16.43 -6.99
N GLY A 71 38.12 -16.12 -7.20
CA GLY A 71 37.28 -16.76 -8.20
C GLY A 71 36.72 -18.14 -7.83
N ASP A 72 36.65 -18.50 -6.54
CA ASP A 72 36.08 -19.78 -6.11
C ASP A 72 34.54 -19.77 -6.15
N VAL A 73 33.99 -20.49 -7.13
CA VAL A 73 32.56 -20.56 -7.41
C VAL A 73 31.79 -21.26 -6.29
N GLU A 74 32.37 -22.29 -5.67
CA GLU A 74 31.77 -23.01 -4.54
C GLU A 74 31.76 -22.16 -3.26
N VAL A 75 32.75 -21.28 -3.06
CA VAL A 75 32.75 -20.31 -1.96
C VAL A 75 31.64 -19.28 -2.12
N ILE A 76 31.52 -18.64 -3.30
CA ILE A 76 30.42 -17.69 -3.58
C ILE A 76 29.05 -18.38 -3.49
N SER A 77 28.92 -19.62 -3.98
CA SER A 77 27.70 -20.43 -3.82
C SER A 77 27.30 -20.60 -2.35
N ARG A 78 28.24 -20.94 -1.46
CA ARG A 78 27.97 -21.09 -0.02
C ARG A 78 27.73 -19.74 0.66
N MET A 79 28.40 -18.68 0.20
CA MET A 79 28.20 -17.32 0.67
C MET A 79 26.77 -16.87 0.37
N MET A 80 26.29 -16.98 -0.88
CA MET A 80 24.91 -16.67 -1.24
C MET A 80 23.88 -17.43 -0.37
N GLU A 81 24.06 -18.74 -0.18
CA GLU A 81 23.20 -19.54 0.70
C GLU A 81 23.19 -19.00 2.14
N THR A 82 24.38 -18.77 2.72
CA THR A 82 24.55 -18.28 4.10
C THR A 82 23.97 -16.87 4.27
N SER A 83 24.12 -16.00 3.28
CA SER A 83 23.66 -14.62 3.29
C SER A 83 22.13 -14.52 3.18
N VAL A 84 21.50 -15.40 2.40
CA VAL A 84 20.04 -15.57 2.37
C VAL A 84 19.52 -16.09 3.72
N MET A 85 20.20 -17.06 4.34
CA MET A 85 19.82 -17.55 5.67
C MET A 85 20.01 -16.46 6.76
N ALA A 86 21.07 -15.67 6.69
CA ALA A 86 21.29 -14.54 7.60
C ALA A 86 20.23 -13.43 7.40
N ALA A 87 19.78 -13.19 6.15
CA ALA A 87 18.65 -12.31 5.86
C ALA A 87 17.36 -12.83 6.49
N HIS A 88 17.06 -14.12 6.34
CA HIS A 88 15.92 -14.77 7.00
C HIS A 88 15.93 -14.52 8.51
N ASP A 89 17.01 -14.88 9.21
CA ASP A 89 17.14 -14.72 10.66
C ASP A 89 17.00 -13.25 11.11
N ALA A 90 17.52 -12.30 10.32
CA ALA A 90 17.39 -10.87 10.59
C ALA A 90 15.94 -10.38 10.45
N ILE A 91 15.22 -10.81 9.41
CA ILE A 91 13.80 -10.52 9.17
C ILE A 91 12.95 -11.11 10.30
N VAL A 92 13.08 -12.43 10.53
CA VAL A 92 12.49 -13.19 11.64
C VAL A 92 12.71 -12.50 12.99
N GLY A 93 13.96 -12.13 13.29
CA GLY A 93 14.33 -11.51 14.55
C GLY A 93 13.71 -10.12 14.73
N LYS A 94 13.60 -9.34 13.64
CA LYS A 94 12.98 -8.01 13.67
C LYS A 94 11.46 -8.09 13.77
N ALA A 95 10.81 -9.01 13.05
CA ALA A 95 9.37 -9.28 13.15
C ALA A 95 8.95 -9.69 14.59
N LYS A 96 9.76 -10.54 15.25
CA LYS A 96 9.57 -10.92 16.67
C LYS A 96 9.69 -9.74 17.64
N ARG A 97 10.58 -8.77 17.37
CA ARG A 97 10.79 -7.59 18.25
C ARG A 97 9.74 -6.50 18.04
N GLU A 98 9.29 -6.28 16.80
CA GLU A 98 8.38 -5.20 16.43
C GLU A 98 7.04 -5.76 15.94
N ARG A 99 6.03 -5.85 16.82
CA ARG A 99 4.70 -6.42 16.49
C ARG A 99 4.02 -5.80 15.27
N LYS A 100 4.32 -4.54 14.92
CA LYS A 100 3.82 -3.87 13.70
C LYS A 100 4.39 -4.45 12.39
N LEU A 101 5.45 -5.25 12.49
CA LEU A 101 6.16 -5.95 11.42
C LEU A 101 5.90 -7.47 11.44
N ALA A 102 4.90 -7.92 12.20
CA ALA A 102 4.50 -9.32 12.24
C ALA A 102 3.99 -9.76 10.86
N GLY A 103 4.49 -10.89 10.35
CA GLY A 103 4.16 -11.37 9.01
C GLY A 103 4.84 -10.59 7.89
N MET A 104 5.90 -9.82 8.15
CA MET A 104 6.77 -9.32 7.08
C MET A 104 7.64 -10.44 6.52
N GLY A 105 7.83 -10.42 5.21
CA GLY A 105 8.70 -11.36 4.50
C GLY A 105 9.13 -10.80 3.16
N THR A 106 9.97 -11.51 2.43
CA THR A 106 10.41 -11.06 1.10
C THR A 106 10.83 -12.24 0.22
N THR A 107 10.70 -12.09 -1.10
CA THR A 107 11.40 -12.94 -2.05
C THR A 107 12.88 -12.57 -2.09
N VAL A 108 13.72 -13.44 -2.65
CA VAL A 108 15.07 -13.09 -3.10
C VAL A 108 15.31 -13.79 -4.43
N THR A 109 15.75 -13.04 -5.44
CA THR A 109 16.38 -13.61 -6.63
C THR A 109 17.66 -12.85 -6.89
N ALA A 110 18.79 -13.55 -6.85
CA ALA A 110 20.11 -12.96 -7.00
C ALA A 110 20.95 -13.78 -7.99
N VAL A 111 21.80 -13.08 -8.74
CA VAL A 111 22.77 -13.68 -9.67
C VAL A 111 24.12 -13.01 -9.45
N ALA A 112 25.18 -13.81 -9.29
CA ALA A 112 26.55 -13.34 -9.18
C ALA A 112 27.41 -13.85 -10.35
N LEU A 113 28.36 -13.03 -10.82
CA LEU A 113 29.37 -13.40 -11.82
C LEU A 113 30.72 -13.64 -11.14
N VAL A 114 31.17 -14.90 -11.09
CA VAL A 114 32.44 -15.29 -10.48
C VAL A 114 33.21 -16.24 -11.41
N ALA A 115 34.46 -15.92 -11.73
CA ALA A 115 35.37 -16.74 -12.54
C ALA A 115 34.78 -17.29 -13.87
N GLY A 116 33.88 -16.54 -14.53
CA GLY A 116 33.20 -16.98 -15.75
C GLY A 116 32.07 -17.98 -15.52
N TYR A 117 31.51 -18.02 -14.30
CA TYR A 117 30.30 -18.74 -13.93
C TYR A 117 29.26 -17.80 -13.33
N TRP A 118 28.00 -18.08 -13.67
CA TRP A 118 26.83 -17.54 -13.01
C TRP A 118 26.46 -18.42 -11.82
N VAL A 119 26.37 -17.81 -10.64
CA VAL A 119 25.77 -18.43 -9.45
C VAL A 119 24.44 -17.74 -9.22
N VAL A 120 23.35 -18.52 -9.23
CA VAL A 120 21.98 -18.04 -9.05
C VAL A 120 21.46 -18.53 -7.70
N ALA A 121 20.86 -17.65 -6.91
CA ALA A 121 20.14 -17.99 -5.68
C ALA A 121 18.70 -17.47 -5.77
N HIS A 122 17.72 -18.32 -5.47
CA HIS A 122 16.31 -17.97 -5.65
C HIS A 122 15.39 -18.52 -4.54
N ILE A 123 14.48 -17.66 -4.06
CA ILE A 123 13.34 -18.02 -3.22
C ILE A 123 12.19 -17.03 -3.44
N GLY A 124 11.04 -17.52 -3.90
CA GLY A 124 9.83 -16.72 -4.11
C GLY A 124 9.32 -16.88 -5.54
N ASP A 125 8.61 -15.90 -6.06
CA ASP A 125 8.00 -15.88 -7.39
C ASP A 125 8.49 -14.75 -8.30
N SER A 126 9.35 -13.85 -7.79
CA SER A 126 10.22 -13.02 -8.63
C SER A 126 11.09 -13.91 -9.53
N ARG A 127 11.36 -13.49 -10.77
CA ARG A 127 11.97 -14.35 -11.79
C ARG A 127 13.33 -13.86 -12.27
N ALA A 128 14.19 -14.81 -12.65
CA ALA A 128 15.38 -14.54 -13.45
C ALA A 128 15.27 -15.22 -14.82
N TYR A 129 15.52 -14.45 -15.87
CA TYR A 129 15.59 -14.87 -17.25
C TYR A 129 17.01 -14.62 -17.79
N LEU A 130 17.51 -15.53 -18.63
CA LEU A 130 18.77 -15.41 -19.35
C LEU A 130 18.49 -15.41 -20.85
N LEU A 131 18.83 -14.33 -21.53
CA LEU A 131 18.93 -14.25 -22.98
C LEU A 131 20.35 -14.68 -23.40
N ARG A 132 20.42 -15.72 -24.23
CA ARG A 132 21.67 -16.22 -24.84
C ARG A 132 21.40 -16.65 -26.27
N ASP A 133 22.30 -16.30 -27.19
CA ASP A 133 22.21 -16.66 -28.62
C ASP A 133 20.87 -16.24 -29.28
N GLY A 134 20.25 -15.16 -28.79
CA GLY A 134 18.94 -14.68 -29.26
C GLY A 134 17.73 -15.47 -28.74
N HIS A 135 17.91 -16.32 -27.72
CA HIS A 135 16.84 -17.09 -27.08
C HIS A 135 16.70 -16.78 -25.60
N LEU A 136 15.51 -16.35 -25.18
CA LEU A 136 15.19 -16.10 -23.79
C LEU A 136 14.84 -17.41 -23.07
N ARG A 137 15.44 -17.62 -21.89
CA ARG A 137 15.13 -18.76 -21.03
C ARG A 137 14.88 -18.30 -19.61
N ARG A 138 13.69 -18.58 -19.08
CA ARG A 138 13.40 -18.51 -17.65
C ARG A 138 14.27 -19.55 -16.91
N ILE A 139 14.98 -19.10 -15.86
CA ILE A 139 15.95 -19.92 -15.12
C ILE A 139 15.41 -20.33 -13.75
N THR A 140 14.60 -19.48 -13.12
CA THR A 140 13.95 -19.76 -11.83
C THR A 140 12.64 -20.54 -12.00
N CYS A 141 12.23 -21.23 -10.93
CA CYS A 141 10.94 -21.87 -10.83
C CYS A 141 10.17 -21.29 -9.64
N ASP A 142 9.13 -20.49 -9.93
CA ASP A 142 8.35 -19.78 -8.93
C ASP A 142 7.94 -20.69 -7.76
N HIS A 143 8.24 -20.29 -6.53
CA HIS A 143 7.73 -20.94 -5.32
C HIS A 143 6.31 -20.47 -5.02
N SER A 144 5.39 -20.62 -5.97
CA SER A 144 3.98 -20.24 -5.85
C SER A 144 3.04 -21.45 -5.85
N TYR A 145 1.83 -21.26 -5.30
CA TYR A 145 0.82 -22.32 -5.23
C TYR A 145 0.41 -22.81 -6.63
N VAL A 146 0.27 -21.89 -7.60
CA VAL A 146 -0.03 -22.25 -8.98
C VAL A 146 1.11 -23.03 -9.65
N GLN A 147 2.37 -22.69 -9.38
CA GLN A 147 3.51 -23.44 -9.90
C GLN A 147 3.60 -24.86 -9.33
N HIS A 148 3.16 -25.06 -8.07
CA HIS A 148 2.98 -26.39 -7.48
C HIS A 148 1.83 -27.18 -8.12
N LEU A 149 0.71 -26.53 -8.47
CA LEU A 149 -0.38 -27.18 -9.20
C LEU A 149 0.04 -27.58 -10.63
N ILE A 150 0.85 -26.75 -11.31
CA ILE A 150 1.43 -27.09 -12.63
C ILE A 150 2.39 -28.28 -12.49
N SER A 151 3.34 -28.25 -11.55
CA SER A 151 4.36 -29.30 -11.41
C SER A 151 3.78 -30.64 -10.94
N THR A 152 2.62 -30.63 -10.27
CA THR A 152 1.86 -31.84 -9.94
C THR A 152 0.84 -32.25 -11.01
N GLY A 153 0.80 -31.57 -12.16
CA GLY A 153 -0.08 -31.88 -13.28
C GLY A 153 -1.58 -31.66 -13.01
N ARG A 154 -1.93 -30.83 -12.02
CA ARG A 154 -3.31 -30.55 -11.62
C ARG A 154 -3.97 -29.44 -12.44
N ILE A 155 -3.17 -28.51 -12.96
CA ILE A 155 -3.59 -27.44 -13.88
C ILE A 155 -2.53 -27.26 -14.98
N SER A 156 -2.96 -26.70 -16.10
CA SER A 156 -2.08 -26.21 -17.17
C SER A 156 -1.54 -24.80 -16.89
N GLU A 157 -0.48 -24.40 -17.59
CA GLU A 157 0.08 -23.04 -17.52
C GLU A 157 -0.94 -21.94 -17.92
N SER A 158 -1.83 -22.24 -18.88
CA SER A 158 -2.90 -21.34 -19.30
C SER A 158 -4.00 -21.15 -18.24
N GLU A 159 -4.30 -22.20 -17.46
CA GLU A 159 -5.23 -22.13 -16.32
C GLU A 159 -4.59 -21.38 -15.14
N ALA A 160 -3.29 -21.54 -14.91
CA ALA A 160 -2.55 -20.88 -13.84
C ALA A 160 -2.62 -19.34 -13.93
N LYS A 161 -2.52 -18.76 -15.14
CA LYS A 161 -2.65 -17.30 -15.37
C LYS A 161 -3.94 -16.71 -14.78
N ASN A 162 -5.04 -17.45 -14.85
CA ASN A 162 -6.36 -17.00 -14.40
C ASN A 162 -6.78 -17.59 -13.04
N HIS A 163 -5.87 -18.27 -12.33
CA HIS A 163 -6.21 -18.96 -11.10
C HIS A 163 -6.50 -17.96 -9.94
N PRO A 164 -7.56 -18.16 -9.13
CA PRO A 164 -7.90 -17.25 -8.03
C PRO A 164 -6.78 -17.06 -7.00
N GLN A 165 -5.92 -18.07 -6.84
CA GLN A 165 -4.78 -18.08 -5.91
C GLN A 165 -3.42 -17.93 -6.63
N ARG A 166 -3.37 -17.22 -7.77
CA ARG A 166 -2.10 -17.03 -8.50
C ARG A 166 -1.04 -16.25 -7.71
N ASN A 167 -1.46 -15.25 -6.92
CA ASN A 167 -0.60 -14.44 -6.04
C ASN A 167 -0.26 -15.12 -4.69
N VAL A 168 -0.44 -16.45 -4.56
CA VAL A 168 -0.14 -17.16 -3.30
C VAL A 168 1.27 -17.74 -3.37
N VAL A 169 2.22 -17.05 -2.74
CA VAL A 169 3.61 -17.51 -2.58
C VAL A 169 3.69 -18.58 -1.49
N MET A 170 4.45 -19.64 -1.74
CA MET A 170 4.63 -20.82 -0.89
C MET A 170 5.99 -20.87 -0.19
N ARG A 171 6.98 -20.06 -0.63
CA ARG A 171 8.28 -19.92 0.05
C ARG A 171 8.78 -18.50 -0.02
N VAL A 172 9.03 -17.88 1.14
CA VAL A 172 9.53 -16.51 1.31
C VAL A 172 10.50 -16.47 2.50
N LEU A 173 11.38 -15.48 2.55
CA LEU A 173 12.14 -15.20 3.77
C LEU A 173 11.25 -14.53 4.82
N GLY A 174 11.49 -14.78 6.11
CA GLY A 174 10.75 -14.20 7.23
C GLY A 174 9.65 -15.07 7.83
N ASP A 175 9.18 -16.09 7.11
CA ASP A 175 8.20 -17.06 7.64
C ASP A 175 8.89 -18.15 8.47
N PHE A 176 8.38 -18.42 9.67
CA PHE A 176 8.98 -19.33 10.65
C PHE A 176 8.82 -20.81 10.32
N ASP A 177 7.74 -21.16 9.62
CA ASP A 177 7.32 -22.56 9.44
C ASP A 177 7.73 -23.13 8.06
N ILE A 178 8.52 -22.37 7.28
CA ILE A 178 8.92 -22.70 5.90
C ILE A 178 10.45 -22.81 5.79
N ASP A 179 10.93 -23.78 5.02
CA ASP A 179 12.36 -23.96 4.72
C ASP A 179 12.95 -22.79 3.91
N PRO A 180 13.84 -21.97 4.51
CA PRO A 180 14.31 -20.72 3.91
C PRO A 180 15.53 -20.90 3.01
N ARG A 181 16.05 -22.13 2.85
CA ARG A 181 17.23 -22.40 2.02
C ARG A 181 16.95 -22.04 0.55
N PRO A 182 17.72 -21.13 -0.07
CA PRO A 182 17.49 -20.77 -1.46
C PRO A 182 17.77 -21.94 -2.40
N ASP A 183 17.09 -21.95 -3.54
CA ASP A 183 17.43 -22.81 -4.66
C ASP A 183 18.69 -22.22 -5.33
N ILE A 184 19.81 -22.94 -5.23
CA ILE A 184 21.10 -22.55 -5.82
C ILE A 184 21.32 -23.27 -7.15
N SER A 185 21.77 -22.55 -8.19
CA SER A 185 22.25 -23.18 -9.42
C SER A 185 23.51 -22.49 -9.97
N ILE A 186 24.47 -23.30 -10.45
CA ILE A 186 25.75 -22.84 -11.02
C ILE A 186 25.76 -23.16 -12.51
N ARG A 187 26.20 -22.19 -13.34
CA ARG A 187 26.11 -22.27 -14.81
C ARG A 187 27.30 -21.56 -15.43
N LYS A 188 27.84 -22.08 -16.54
CA LYS A 188 28.92 -21.39 -17.26
C LYS A 188 28.41 -20.11 -17.92
N ALA A 189 29.09 -18.99 -17.67
CA ALA A 189 28.85 -17.72 -18.32
C ALA A 189 29.45 -17.68 -19.73
N HIS A 190 28.82 -16.92 -20.61
CA HIS A 190 29.27 -16.64 -21.96
C HIS A 190 29.29 -15.13 -22.22
N PRO A 191 30.18 -14.64 -23.09
CA PRO A 191 30.10 -13.26 -23.59
C PRO A 191 28.72 -12.96 -24.18
N ALA A 192 28.22 -11.76 -23.94
CA ALA A 192 26.88 -11.30 -24.34
C ALA A 192 25.71 -12.11 -23.76
N ASP A 193 25.92 -12.88 -22.69
CA ASP A 193 24.82 -13.30 -21.81
C ASP A 193 24.14 -12.06 -21.22
N ARG A 194 22.82 -11.95 -21.39
CA ARG A 194 22.01 -10.87 -20.79
C ARG A 194 21.00 -11.44 -19.80
N TRP A 195 21.03 -10.96 -18.57
CA TRP A 195 20.07 -11.30 -17.53
C TRP A 195 18.97 -10.24 -17.41
N LEU A 196 17.77 -10.72 -17.11
CA LEU A 196 16.65 -9.92 -16.57
C LEU A 196 16.23 -10.56 -15.25
N LEU A 197 16.30 -9.81 -14.15
CA LEU A 197 15.67 -10.15 -12.87
C LEU A 197 14.47 -9.22 -12.68
N CYS A 198 13.31 -9.75 -12.28
CA CYS A 198 12.09 -8.95 -12.20
C CYS A 198 11.08 -9.42 -11.14
N SER A 199 10.35 -8.49 -10.54
CA SER A 199 9.26 -8.76 -9.61
C SER A 199 8.00 -9.24 -10.33
N ASP A 200 6.99 -9.71 -9.58
CA ASP A 200 5.75 -10.23 -10.14
C ASP A 200 4.97 -9.12 -10.89
N GLY A 201 5.08 -7.86 -10.44
CA GLY A 201 4.52 -6.69 -11.11
C GLY A 201 5.04 -6.43 -12.53
N LEU A 202 6.15 -7.06 -12.94
CA LEU A 202 6.59 -7.11 -14.34
C LEU A 202 6.16 -8.42 -15.03
N CYS A 203 6.60 -9.56 -14.50
CA CYS A 203 6.46 -10.87 -15.17
C CYS A 203 5.10 -11.57 -14.94
N GLY A 204 4.22 -10.96 -14.16
CA GLY A 204 2.81 -11.30 -14.04
C GLY A 204 1.91 -10.58 -15.05
N VAL A 205 2.40 -9.53 -15.72
CA VAL A 205 1.65 -8.77 -16.74
C VAL A 205 2.26 -8.82 -18.15
N LEU A 206 3.58 -8.94 -18.28
CA LEU A 206 4.26 -9.11 -19.57
C LEU A 206 4.45 -10.60 -19.88
N GLU A 207 4.20 -10.99 -21.14
CA GLU A 207 4.48 -12.34 -21.61
C GLU A 207 5.97 -12.52 -21.98
N ASP A 208 6.49 -13.73 -21.82
CA ASP A 208 7.89 -14.07 -22.10
C ASP A 208 8.36 -13.68 -23.52
N SER A 209 7.45 -13.69 -24.52
CA SER A 209 7.71 -13.22 -25.88
C SER A 209 7.99 -11.72 -25.95
N THR A 210 7.24 -10.91 -25.21
CA THR A 210 7.45 -9.45 -25.09
C THR A 210 8.77 -9.15 -24.38
N LEU A 211 9.12 -9.96 -23.37
CA LEU A 211 10.42 -9.87 -22.70
C LEU A 211 11.57 -10.21 -23.66
N GLU A 212 11.44 -11.28 -24.45
CA GLU A 212 12.43 -11.72 -25.43
C GLU A 212 12.65 -10.67 -26.53
N GLU A 213 11.57 -10.10 -27.08
CA GLU A 213 11.64 -9.03 -28.08
C GLU A 213 12.35 -7.78 -27.52
N ALA A 214 12.00 -7.34 -26.31
CA ALA A 214 12.59 -6.16 -25.68
C ALA A 214 14.08 -6.35 -25.36
N LEU A 215 14.45 -7.48 -24.76
CA LEU A 215 15.84 -7.79 -24.40
C LEU A 215 16.75 -7.98 -25.62
N THR A 216 16.18 -8.45 -26.74
CA THR A 216 16.91 -8.66 -28.01
C THR A 216 17.04 -7.38 -28.83
N THR A 217 16.02 -6.52 -28.84
CA THR A 217 15.98 -5.33 -29.71
C THR A 217 16.72 -4.14 -29.12
N MET A 218 16.71 -3.98 -27.79
CA MET A 218 17.25 -2.79 -27.12
C MET A 218 18.66 -3.04 -26.61
N SER A 219 19.69 -2.50 -27.27
CA SER A 219 21.08 -2.75 -26.87
C SER A 219 21.45 -2.09 -25.54
N ASP A 220 20.94 -0.89 -25.26
CA ASP A 220 21.21 -0.18 -24.00
C ASP A 220 20.44 -0.78 -22.83
N GLN A 221 21.15 -1.13 -21.75
CA GLN A 221 20.57 -1.78 -20.57
C GLN A 221 19.59 -0.86 -19.84
N GLY A 222 19.91 0.43 -19.74
CA GLY A 222 19.11 1.43 -19.03
C GLY A 222 17.82 1.71 -19.79
N GLU A 223 17.89 1.91 -21.10
CA GLU A 223 16.73 2.04 -21.98
C GLU A 223 15.85 0.78 -21.94
N CYS A 224 16.45 -0.42 -21.96
CA CYS A 224 15.73 -1.69 -21.86
C CYS A 224 14.96 -1.81 -20.53
N ALA A 225 15.63 -1.58 -19.39
CA ALA A 225 15.01 -1.62 -18.06
C ALA A 225 13.87 -0.60 -17.92
N GLN A 226 14.10 0.65 -18.34
CA GLN A 226 13.11 1.72 -18.36
C GLN A 226 11.88 1.33 -19.20
N ARG A 227 12.11 0.83 -20.42
CA ARG A 227 11.04 0.44 -21.34
C ARG A 227 10.23 -0.74 -20.83
N LEU A 228 10.88 -1.74 -20.22
CA LEU A 228 10.22 -2.89 -19.59
C LEU A 228 9.26 -2.44 -18.47
N VAL A 229 9.73 -1.61 -17.54
CA VAL A 229 8.89 -1.07 -16.46
C VAL A 229 7.72 -0.25 -17.02
N GLN A 230 7.97 0.66 -17.96
CA GLN A 230 6.91 1.41 -18.65
C GLN A 230 5.87 0.50 -19.35
N MET A 231 6.30 -0.61 -19.97
CA MET A 231 5.39 -1.55 -20.62
C MET A 231 4.51 -2.27 -19.61
N ALA A 232 5.04 -2.71 -18.46
CA ALA A 232 4.25 -3.34 -17.41
C ALA A 232 3.23 -2.37 -16.79
N LEU A 233 3.61 -1.11 -16.56
CA LEU A 233 2.68 -0.07 -16.09
C LEU A 233 1.56 0.19 -17.12
N ARG A 234 1.90 0.27 -18.41
CA ARG A 234 0.93 0.41 -19.52
C ARG A 234 0.04 -0.81 -19.72
N ALA A 235 0.53 -2.01 -19.40
CA ALA A 235 -0.26 -3.24 -19.38
C ALA A 235 -1.25 -3.30 -18.20
N GLY A 236 -1.21 -2.33 -17.29
CA GLY A 236 -2.10 -2.22 -16.14
C GLY A 236 -1.59 -2.94 -14.88
N SER A 237 -0.27 -2.99 -14.68
CA SER A 237 0.29 -3.53 -13.44
C SER A 237 -0.24 -2.79 -12.20
N THR A 238 -0.72 -3.59 -11.25
CA THR A 238 -1.31 -3.15 -9.98
C THR A 238 -0.33 -3.25 -8.81
N ASP A 239 0.91 -3.67 -9.07
CA ASP A 239 1.93 -3.88 -8.04
C ASP A 239 3.16 -3.00 -8.24
N ASN A 240 4.11 -3.10 -7.32
CA ASN A 240 5.45 -2.54 -7.52
C ASN A 240 6.11 -3.22 -8.72
N VAL A 241 6.86 -2.45 -9.54
CA VAL A 241 7.43 -2.96 -10.79
C VAL A 241 8.92 -2.69 -10.80
N THR A 242 9.72 -3.75 -10.67
CA THR A 242 11.18 -3.67 -10.64
C THR A 242 11.80 -4.60 -11.67
N ALA A 243 12.78 -4.07 -12.40
CA ALA A 243 13.57 -4.80 -13.39
C ALA A 243 15.05 -4.47 -13.22
N VAL A 244 15.88 -5.52 -13.11
CA VAL A 244 17.35 -5.44 -13.15
C VAL A 244 17.83 -6.10 -14.43
N ILE A 245 18.58 -5.36 -15.25
CA ILE A 245 19.24 -5.86 -16.47
C ILE A 245 20.74 -5.99 -16.18
N ALA A 246 21.39 -7.03 -16.70
CA ALA A 246 22.84 -7.10 -16.67
C ALA A 246 23.43 -7.89 -17.83
N ASP A 247 24.55 -7.43 -18.37
CA ASP A 247 25.27 -8.06 -19.48
C ASP A 247 26.65 -8.53 -19.04
N ALA A 248 27.02 -9.77 -19.39
CA ALA A 248 28.41 -10.21 -19.35
C ALA A 248 29.17 -9.72 -20.59
N THR A 249 30.12 -8.82 -20.36
CA THR A 249 31.00 -8.26 -21.39
C THR A 249 32.40 -8.83 -21.27
N LEU A 250 33.15 -8.83 -22.37
CA LEU A 250 34.57 -9.17 -22.38
C LEU A 250 35.40 -7.91 -22.15
N ALA A 251 36.48 -7.98 -21.36
CA ALA A 251 37.52 -6.96 -21.44
C ALA A 251 38.10 -6.94 -22.86
N LEU A 252 37.86 -5.82 -23.56
CA LEU A 252 38.42 -5.58 -24.90
C LEU A 252 39.93 -5.36 -24.85
N ASP A 253 40.47 -4.94 -23.71
CA ASP A 253 41.91 -4.85 -23.44
C ASP A 253 42.18 -5.12 -21.95
N ALA A 254 42.87 -6.20 -21.63
CA ALA A 254 43.14 -6.61 -20.23
C ALA A 254 44.33 -5.84 -19.61
N ASP A 255 45.10 -5.13 -20.44
CA ASP A 255 46.23 -4.29 -20.03
C ASP A 255 45.84 -2.80 -19.93
N ALA A 256 44.56 -2.45 -20.15
CA ALA A 256 44.05 -1.10 -19.90
C ALA A 256 44.01 -0.82 -18.40
N PHE A 257 44.73 0.21 -17.96
CA PHE A 257 44.89 0.56 -16.54
C PHE A 257 43.59 0.92 -15.79
N ASP A 258 42.55 1.28 -16.54
CA ASP A 258 41.20 1.51 -16.02
C ASP A 258 40.30 0.34 -16.48
N LEU A 259 40.19 -0.71 -15.66
CA LEU A 259 39.06 -1.62 -15.76
C LEU A 259 37.78 -0.80 -15.54
N PRO A 260 36.70 -1.06 -16.30
CA PRO A 260 35.53 -0.20 -16.28
C PRO A 260 34.69 -0.46 -15.02
N HIS A 261 34.96 0.33 -13.97
CA HIS A 261 34.18 0.28 -12.74
C HIS A 261 32.84 0.99 -12.92
N GLN A 262 31.79 0.44 -12.30
CA GLN A 262 30.43 0.94 -12.29
C GLN A 262 29.95 1.07 -10.85
N THR A 263 29.70 2.32 -10.41
CA THR A 263 29.05 2.60 -9.12
C THR A 263 27.77 1.76 -8.95
N PRO A 264 27.68 0.89 -7.93
CA PRO A 264 26.50 0.04 -7.75
C PRO A 264 25.21 0.84 -7.54
N LEU A 265 24.16 0.42 -8.23
CA LEU A 265 22.84 1.05 -8.22
C LEU A 265 21.87 0.31 -7.29
N VAL A 266 21.15 1.06 -6.45
CA VAL A 266 20.16 0.52 -5.51
C VAL A 266 18.78 1.09 -5.83
N GLY A 267 17.81 0.21 -6.09
CA GLY A 267 16.42 0.57 -6.40
C GLY A 267 15.44 0.17 -5.30
N GLY A 268 14.21 0.72 -5.38
CA GLY A 268 13.12 0.38 -4.46
C GLY A 268 13.33 0.90 -3.03
N ALA A 269 12.75 0.23 -2.04
CA ALA A 269 12.80 0.60 -0.63
C ALA A 269 14.23 0.77 -0.09
N ALA A 270 15.16 -0.10 -0.51
CA ALA A 270 16.57 -0.02 -0.12
C ALA A 270 17.25 1.31 -0.49
N SER A 271 16.81 1.98 -1.57
CA SER A 271 17.36 3.26 -2.02
C SER A 271 17.14 4.43 -1.03
N SER A 272 16.18 4.28 -0.11
CA SER A 272 15.89 5.26 0.94
C SER A 272 17.04 5.43 1.94
N ASN A 273 17.88 4.40 2.13
CA ASN A 273 18.96 4.38 3.12
C ASN A 273 20.17 3.63 2.55
N LEU A 274 20.95 4.34 1.74
CA LEU A 274 22.13 3.82 1.05
C LEU A 274 23.33 3.66 1.98
N GLU A 275 23.40 4.45 3.05
CA GLU A 275 24.53 4.54 3.96
C GLU A 275 25.01 3.19 4.52
N PRO A 276 24.15 2.24 4.92
CA PRO A 276 24.57 0.92 5.38
C PRO A 276 24.98 -0.03 4.25
N ILE A 277 24.62 0.27 2.99
CA ILE A 277 25.04 -0.48 1.80
C ILE A 277 26.41 0.03 1.35
N ALA A 278 26.61 1.36 1.27
CA ALA A 278 27.91 1.98 1.06
C ALA A 278 28.95 1.49 2.09
N ASP A 279 28.55 1.41 3.37
CA ASP A 279 29.42 0.91 4.45
C ASP A 279 29.70 -0.61 4.35
N ILE A 280 28.89 -1.39 3.63
CA ILE A 280 29.09 -2.83 3.39
C ILE A 280 29.90 -3.08 2.13
N VAL A 281 29.65 -2.35 1.05
CA VAL A 281 30.41 -2.44 -0.21
C VAL A 281 31.74 -1.68 -0.10
N ASN A 282 31.93 -0.82 0.91
CA ASN A 282 33.09 0.05 1.13
C ASN A 282 33.44 0.95 -0.08
N GLU A 283 32.43 1.24 -0.89
CA GLU A 283 32.53 1.98 -2.15
C GLU A 283 31.33 2.94 -2.29
N PRO A 284 31.41 3.93 -3.19
CA PRO A 284 30.25 4.77 -3.48
C PRO A 284 29.12 3.91 -4.04
N VAL A 285 27.90 4.11 -3.56
CA VAL A 285 26.68 3.52 -4.14
C VAL A 285 25.69 4.61 -4.48
N ALA A 286 24.87 4.41 -5.52
CA ALA A 286 23.92 5.40 -6.00
C ALA A 286 22.48 4.88 -6.01
N THR A 287 21.51 5.77 -5.90
CA THR A 287 20.11 5.43 -6.18
C THR A 287 19.93 5.13 -7.66
N ALA A 288 19.09 4.14 -7.96
CA ALA A 288 18.61 3.86 -9.30
C ALA A 288 18.09 5.13 -10.02
N PRO A 289 18.25 5.26 -11.34
CA PRO A 289 17.65 6.35 -12.09
C PRO A 289 16.12 6.31 -11.99
N PRO A 290 15.43 7.45 -11.83
CA PRO A 290 13.97 7.47 -11.81
C PRO A 290 13.38 6.97 -13.13
N LEU A 291 12.13 6.51 -13.09
CA LEU A 291 11.41 6.15 -14.30
C LEU A 291 11.23 7.40 -15.18
N ARG A 292 11.70 7.33 -16.42
CA ARG A 292 11.54 8.40 -17.41
C ARG A 292 10.09 8.40 -17.87
N GLU A 293 9.41 9.53 -17.69
CA GLU A 293 8.16 9.77 -18.40
C GLU A 293 8.44 9.73 -19.91
N ASP A 294 7.60 9.00 -20.64
CA ASP A 294 7.66 9.01 -22.09
C ASP A 294 7.17 10.37 -22.57
N ASP A 295 8.12 11.27 -22.87
CA ASP A 295 7.88 12.55 -23.53
C ASP A 295 6.92 12.35 -24.71
N SER A 296 5.65 12.72 -24.54
CA SER A 296 4.71 12.63 -25.65
C SER A 296 5.23 13.50 -26.81
N PRO A 297 4.96 13.14 -28.08
CA PRO A 297 5.32 14.00 -29.20
C PRO A 297 4.78 15.44 -29.05
N ALA A 298 3.68 15.61 -28.31
CA ALA A 298 3.12 16.90 -27.94
C ALA A 298 3.96 17.65 -26.88
N GLN A 299 4.44 16.99 -25.82
CA GLN A 299 5.36 17.60 -24.83
C GLN A 299 6.70 17.97 -25.48
N ARG A 300 7.30 17.09 -26.28
CA ARG A 300 8.53 17.40 -27.04
C ARG A 300 8.35 18.59 -27.99
N ALA A 301 7.20 18.66 -28.68
CA ALA A 301 6.86 19.83 -29.51
C ALA A 301 6.63 21.10 -28.67
N ALA A 302 5.98 21.01 -27.51
CA ALA A 302 5.76 22.14 -26.61
C ALA A 302 7.06 22.69 -26.03
N ALA A 303 7.98 21.83 -25.59
CA ALA A 303 9.31 22.20 -25.11
C ALA A 303 10.14 22.89 -26.22
N LEU A 304 10.11 22.36 -27.45
CA LEU A 304 10.72 23.01 -28.61
C LEU A 304 10.13 24.39 -28.89
N ILE A 305 8.79 24.53 -28.85
CA ILE A 305 8.12 25.83 -29.03
C ILE A 305 8.49 26.82 -27.92
N GLN A 306 8.54 26.39 -26.66
CA GLN A 306 8.95 27.22 -25.54
C GLN A 306 10.41 27.69 -25.68
N SER A 307 11.33 26.77 -26.04
CA SER A 307 12.74 27.11 -26.29
C SER A 307 12.94 28.09 -27.46
N ALA A 308 12.06 28.04 -28.47
CA ALA A 308 12.08 28.95 -29.61
C ALA A 308 11.36 30.30 -29.34
N SER A 309 10.64 30.42 -28.23
CA SER A 309 9.80 31.60 -27.91
C SER A 309 10.39 32.53 -26.84
N ALA A 310 11.49 32.13 -26.18
CA ALA A 310 12.12 32.92 -25.12
C ALA A 310 12.88 34.14 -25.69
N PRO A 311 12.49 35.39 -25.35
CA PRO A 311 13.34 36.54 -25.58
C PRO A 311 14.46 36.53 -24.54
N ALA A 312 15.70 36.85 -24.96
CA ALA A 312 16.79 37.06 -24.03
C ALA A 312 16.52 38.30 -23.16
N ASN A 313 16.11 38.09 -21.91
CA ASN A 313 15.98 39.11 -20.88
C ASN A 313 16.49 38.54 -19.56
N ASP A 314 17.68 38.96 -19.15
CA ASP A 314 18.22 38.70 -17.83
C ASP A 314 17.44 39.54 -16.80
N ASN A 315 16.53 38.92 -16.04
CA ASN A 315 16.34 39.15 -14.59
C ASN A 315 15.16 38.36 -14.00
N GLU A 316 15.42 37.76 -12.83
CA GLU A 316 14.49 37.46 -11.74
C GLU A 316 13.17 36.73 -12.03
N THR A 317 13.17 35.41 -11.83
CA THR A 317 12.03 34.72 -11.20
C THR A 317 12.53 33.60 -10.27
N GLN A 318 12.93 33.96 -9.05
CA GLN A 318 13.20 32.99 -7.98
C GLN A 318 11.89 32.57 -7.29
N GLN A 319 11.06 31.79 -7.99
CA GLN A 319 9.89 31.09 -7.46
C GLN A 319 9.35 30.13 -8.53
N ASP A 320 9.94 28.93 -8.60
CA ASP A 320 9.39 27.69 -9.22
C ASP A 320 10.45 26.55 -9.24
N THR A 321 11.73 26.85 -9.02
CA THR A 321 12.84 25.86 -9.05
C THR A 321 12.99 25.03 -7.76
N GLN A 322 11.92 24.81 -6.98
CA GLN A 322 12.00 24.06 -5.71
C GLN A 322 11.55 22.60 -5.82
N ASP A 323 10.77 22.24 -6.84
CA ASP A 323 10.32 20.85 -7.07
C ASP A 323 11.27 20.09 -8.04
N SER A 324 12.25 20.75 -8.65
CA SER A 324 13.17 20.15 -9.64
C SER A 324 14.47 19.57 -9.06
N GLU A 325 14.77 19.83 -7.78
CA GLU A 325 16.00 19.33 -7.13
C GLU A 325 15.82 17.94 -6.45
N GLU A 326 14.58 17.44 -6.28
CA GLU A 326 14.31 16.20 -5.54
C GLU A 326 14.51 14.89 -6.35
N GLN A 327 14.81 14.96 -7.66
CA GLN A 327 14.93 13.78 -8.53
C GLN A 327 16.32 13.54 -9.15
N ALA A 328 17.37 14.15 -8.59
CA ALA A 328 18.75 13.80 -8.94
C ALA A 328 19.16 12.46 -8.33
N SER A 329 19.91 11.64 -9.07
CA SER A 329 20.46 10.38 -8.56
C SER A 329 21.42 10.63 -7.39
N ARG A 330 21.01 10.28 -6.17
CA ARG A 330 21.80 10.47 -4.95
C ARG A 330 22.91 9.42 -4.88
N VAL A 331 24.16 9.87 -4.80
CA VAL A 331 25.34 9.04 -4.52
C VAL A 331 25.71 9.17 -3.05
N VAL A 332 26.10 8.07 -2.41
CA VAL A 332 26.53 8.02 -1.00
C VAL A 332 27.88 7.31 -0.90
N GLN A 333 28.85 8.00 -0.30
CA GLN A 333 30.18 7.48 -0.02
C GLN A 333 30.21 6.57 1.23
N PRO A 334 31.18 5.65 1.34
CA PRO A 334 31.35 4.82 2.54
C PRO A 334 31.75 5.65 3.77
N SER A 335 31.53 5.08 4.94
CA SER A 335 31.77 5.66 6.27
C SER A 335 33.12 6.32 6.44
N THR A 336 34.18 5.59 6.08
CA THR A 336 35.59 5.96 6.14
C THR A 336 35.87 7.23 5.34
N VAL A 337 35.41 7.28 4.09
CA VAL A 337 35.54 8.45 3.20
C VAL A 337 34.74 9.65 3.72
N ARG A 338 33.52 9.42 4.23
CA ARG A 338 32.71 10.48 4.86
C ARG A 338 33.34 11.03 6.15
N GLU A 339 34.12 10.24 6.87
CA GLU A 339 34.90 10.71 8.03
C GLU A 339 36.11 11.53 7.60
N GLU A 340 36.86 11.09 6.58
CA GLU A 340 38.01 11.81 6.03
C GLU A 340 37.64 13.17 5.43
N ILE A 341 36.51 13.24 4.72
CA ILE A 341 35.99 14.49 4.11
C ILE A 341 35.27 15.38 5.15
N GLY A 342 34.97 14.85 6.36
CA GLY A 342 34.27 15.57 7.42
C GLY A 342 32.76 15.71 7.21
N GLU A 343 32.17 14.93 6.30
CA GLU A 343 30.71 14.86 6.06
C GLU A 343 29.98 14.07 7.15
N ARG A 344 30.66 13.18 7.87
CA ARG A 344 30.14 12.70 9.15
C ARG A 344 30.22 13.85 10.17
N PRO A 345 29.10 14.31 10.78
CA PRO A 345 29.19 15.04 12.02
C PRO A 345 29.77 14.07 13.06
N ASN A 346 31.06 14.24 13.40
CA ASN A 346 31.86 13.29 14.19
C ASN A 346 31.00 12.71 15.32
N PRO A 347 30.62 11.41 15.26
CA PRO A 347 29.73 10.80 16.23
C PRO A 347 30.53 10.40 17.47
N ASP A 348 31.10 11.41 18.13
CA ASP A 348 31.66 11.33 19.48
C ASP A 348 32.64 10.14 19.59
N THR A 349 33.71 10.15 18.77
CA THR A 349 34.89 9.34 19.10
C THR A 349 35.20 9.62 20.56
N GLY A 350 35.17 8.57 21.39
CA GLY A 350 35.41 8.66 22.83
C GLY A 350 36.87 8.94 23.18
N GLU A 351 37.52 9.79 22.37
CA GLU A 351 38.82 10.37 22.58
C GLU A 351 38.84 11.02 23.94
N ILE A 352 39.64 10.42 24.81
CA ILE A 352 39.78 10.86 26.19
C ILE A 352 40.34 12.28 26.14
N PRO A 353 39.62 13.30 26.64
CA PRO A 353 39.99 14.69 26.45
C PRO A 353 41.38 14.94 27.02
N VAL A 354 42.27 15.40 26.15
CA VAL A 354 43.70 15.59 26.43
C VAL A 354 43.85 16.82 27.33
N VAL A 355 43.92 16.61 28.64
CA VAL A 355 43.99 17.71 29.62
C VAL A 355 45.45 18.12 29.84
N GLN A 356 45.75 19.40 29.61
CA GLN A 356 46.99 20.01 30.05
C GLN A 356 46.86 20.46 31.52
N LYS A 357 47.70 19.87 32.37
CA LYS A 357 47.73 20.10 33.82
C LYS A 357 48.42 21.41 34.19
N PRO A 358 48.20 21.93 35.41
CA PRO A 358 48.91 23.10 35.92
C PRO A 358 50.43 22.95 36.02
N ASP A 359 50.97 21.72 36.06
CA ASP A 359 52.41 21.43 36.02
C ASP A 359 53.00 21.38 34.58
N GLY A 360 52.17 21.69 33.57
CA GLY A 360 52.53 21.68 32.16
C GLY A 360 52.47 20.30 31.49
N ARG A 361 52.23 19.22 32.24
CA ARG A 361 52.07 17.88 31.67
C ARG A 361 50.76 17.74 30.93
N ILE A 362 50.77 16.90 29.91
CA ILE A 362 49.59 16.53 29.13
C ILE A 362 49.20 15.10 29.54
N SER A 363 47.93 14.87 29.83
CA SER A 363 47.41 13.55 30.23
C SER A 363 46.15 13.18 29.44
N ALA A 364 46.09 11.91 29.03
CA ALA A 364 44.95 11.25 28.42
C ALA A 364 44.62 9.92 29.13
N ASP A 365 45.13 9.72 30.35
CA ASP A 365 44.83 8.53 31.17
C ASP A 365 43.42 8.66 31.77
N PRO A 366 42.48 7.73 31.51
CA PRO A 366 41.12 7.80 32.05
C PRO A 366 41.04 7.62 33.57
N ASN A 367 42.11 7.17 34.24
CA ASN A 367 42.20 7.13 35.70
C ASN A 367 42.69 8.45 36.31
N ASP A 368 43.08 9.43 35.50
CA ASP A 368 43.54 10.73 35.95
C ASP A 368 42.36 11.60 36.44
N PRO A 369 42.39 12.17 37.66
CA PRO A 369 41.27 12.92 38.21
C PRO A 369 40.88 14.17 37.41
N GLU A 370 41.82 14.79 36.68
CA GLU A 370 41.51 15.97 35.87
C GLU A 370 40.83 15.59 34.55
N VAL A 371 41.31 14.52 33.90
CA VAL A 371 40.71 13.93 32.69
C VAL A 371 39.32 13.36 32.98
N ALA A 372 39.17 12.61 34.08
CA ALA A 372 37.87 12.09 34.53
C ALA A 372 36.86 13.20 34.86
N LYS A 373 37.33 14.40 35.23
CA LYS A 373 36.47 15.58 35.44
C LYS A 373 36.06 16.22 34.11
N ALA A 374 36.94 16.28 33.13
CA ALA A 374 36.64 16.76 31.77
C ALA A 374 35.56 15.89 31.10
N ILE A 375 35.76 14.56 31.07
CA ILE A 375 34.78 13.59 30.54
C ILE A 375 33.39 13.80 31.17
N ARG A 376 33.32 13.98 32.50
CA ARG A 376 32.05 14.20 33.20
C ARG A 376 31.38 15.54 32.88
N ALA A 377 32.17 16.57 32.59
CA ALA A 377 31.64 17.88 32.19
C ALA A 377 31.01 17.80 30.79
N GLU A 378 31.74 17.23 29.83
CA GLU A 378 31.32 17.03 28.45
C GLU A 378 30.06 16.16 28.35
N GLN A 379 30.05 15.00 29.01
CA GLN A 379 28.84 14.16 29.13
C GLN A 379 27.65 14.90 29.75
N ALA A 380 27.89 15.84 30.68
CA ALA A 380 26.83 16.66 31.26
C ALA A 380 26.30 17.71 30.27
N GLU A 381 27.12 18.22 29.35
CA GLU A 381 26.70 19.15 28.29
C GLU A 381 25.96 18.44 27.16
N GLN A 382 26.45 17.31 26.68
CA GLN A 382 25.74 16.44 25.74
C GLN A 382 24.35 16.03 26.28
N ARG A 383 24.26 15.67 27.57
CA ARG A 383 22.97 15.38 28.25
C ARG A 383 22.05 16.60 28.35
N LYS A 384 22.57 17.84 28.42
CA LYS A 384 21.76 19.07 28.34
C LYS A 384 21.28 19.32 26.91
N ALA A 385 22.16 19.18 25.91
CA ALA A 385 21.85 19.40 24.49
C ALA A 385 20.78 18.42 23.97
N THR A 386 20.94 17.13 24.25
CA THR A 386 19.96 16.08 23.89
C THR A 386 18.60 16.30 24.59
N ARG A 387 18.59 16.70 25.88
CA ARG A 387 17.37 17.11 26.59
C ARG A 387 16.71 18.34 25.98
N ALA A 388 17.48 19.32 25.53
CA ALA A 388 16.95 20.51 24.85
C ALA A 388 16.31 20.16 23.49
N LYS A 389 16.98 19.34 22.65
CA LYS A 389 16.44 18.86 21.36
C LYS A 389 15.15 18.05 21.57
N LYS A 390 15.11 17.15 22.56
CA LYS A 390 13.92 16.35 22.92
C LYS A 390 12.78 17.17 23.54
N ARG A 391 13.08 18.31 24.19
CA ARG A 391 12.06 19.25 24.70
C ARG A 391 11.46 20.07 23.56
N ARG A 392 12.28 20.56 22.61
CA ARG A 392 11.82 21.33 21.44
C ARG A 392 10.92 20.50 20.53
N SER A 393 11.30 19.26 20.19
CA SER A 393 10.46 18.39 19.35
C SER A 393 9.11 18.05 19.98
N ARG A 394 9.08 17.77 21.30
CA ARG A 394 7.82 17.58 22.04
C ARG A 394 6.92 18.82 22.04
N LEU A 395 7.51 20.01 22.13
CA LEU A 395 6.77 21.27 22.09
C LEU A 395 6.18 21.52 20.69
N ALA A 396 6.95 21.23 19.63
CA ALA A 396 6.48 21.30 18.25
C ALA A 396 5.30 20.33 18.00
N THR A 397 5.38 19.07 18.45
CA THR A 397 4.26 18.12 18.32
C THR A 397 3.00 18.58 19.07
N ILE A 398 3.15 19.20 20.24
CA ILE A 398 2.02 19.78 20.98
C ILE A 398 1.40 20.94 20.19
N ILE A 399 2.21 21.88 19.69
CA ILE A 399 1.73 23.02 18.89
C ILE A 399 0.99 22.55 17.63
N ILE A 400 1.54 21.58 16.89
CA ILE A 400 0.90 21.00 15.70
C ILE A 400 -0.44 20.35 16.07
N SER A 401 -0.50 19.58 17.16
CA SER A 401 -1.76 18.97 17.60
C SER A 401 -2.83 19.99 18.01
N VAL A 402 -2.43 21.10 18.65
CA VAL A 402 -3.35 22.19 19.02
C VAL A 402 -3.84 22.93 17.78
N LEU A 403 -2.98 23.19 16.78
CA LEU A 403 -3.37 23.80 15.52
C LEU A 403 -4.34 22.92 14.72
N ALA A 404 -4.12 21.60 14.68
CA ALA A 404 -5.04 20.66 14.04
C ALA A 404 -6.43 20.65 14.70
N VAL A 405 -6.48 20.67 16.05
CA VAL A 405 -7.76 20.78 16.79
C VAL A 405 -8.44 22.12 16.53
N LEU A 406 -7.70 23.24 16.51
CA LEU A 406 -8.26 24.56 16.18
C LEU A 406 -8.78 24.63 14.74
N ALA A 407 -8.11 23.99 13.78
CA ALA A 407 -8.58 23.91 12.40
C ALA A 407 -9.89 23.11 12.28
N LEU A 408 -10.01 21.97 12.99
CA LEU A 408 -11.25 21.19 13.05
C LEU A 408 -12.41 21.96 13.70
N VAL A 409 -12.14 22.68 14.80
CA VAL A 409 -13.14 23.54 15.47
C VAL A 409 -13.55 24.70 14.55
N GLY A 410 -12.60 25.32 13.84
CA GLY A 410 -12.86 26.38 12.87
C GLY A 410 -13.70 25.90 11.68
N ALA A 411 -13.41 24.71 11.14
CA ALA A 411 -14.21 24.09 10.08
C ALA A 411 -15.64 23.78 10.55
N GLY A 412 -15.79 23.20 11.75
CA GLY A 412 -17.11 22.94 12.36
C GLY A 412 -17.91 24.21 12.64
N PHE A 413 -17.26 25.28 13.10
CA PHE A 413 -17.92 26.59 13.27
C PHE A 413 -18.32 27.20 11.92
N GLY A 414 -17.50 27.07 10.88
CA GLY A 414 -17.81 27.51 9.53
C GLY A 414 -19.04 26.80 8.94
N THR A 415 -19.11 25.47 9.06
CA THR A 415 -20.29 24.70 8.60
C THR A 415 -21.54 25.00 9.42
N TYR A 416 -21.41 25.21 10.74
CA TYR A 416 -22.52 25.65 11.59
C TYR A 416 -23.04 27.05 11.20
N ALA A 417 -22.15 28.03 11.05
CA ALA A 417 -22.52 29.39 10.68
C ALA A 417 -23.17 29.45 9.29
N TRP A 418 -22.67 28.66 8.33
CA TRP A 418 -23.30 28.52 7.01
C TRP A 418 -24.68 27.86 7.09
N SER A 419 -24.85 26.79 7.88
CA SER A 419 -26.15 26.14 8.11
C SER A 419 -27.23 27.14 8.58
N GLN A 420 -26.89 28.05 9.50
CA GLN A 420 -27.83 29.06 10.02
C GLN A 420 -28.29 30.09 8.97
N THR A 421 -27.74 30.10 7.75
CA THR A 421 -28.22 30.93 6.62
C THR A 421 -29.32 30.27 5.80
N ARG A 422 -29.57 28.97 6.00
CA ARG A 422 -30.62 28.20 5.30
C ARG A 422 -31.89 28.09 6.13
N TYR A 423 -33.00 27.87 5.45
CA TYR A 423 -34.31 27.56 6.05
C TYR A 423 -34.84 26.27 5.44
N TYR A 424 -35.75 25.59 6.14
CA TYR A 424 -36.53 24.51 5.52
C TYR A 424 -37.95 24.43 6.06
N VAL A 425 -38.85 23.88 5.25
CA VAL A 425 -40.23 23.57 5.65
C VAL A 425 -40.33 22.08 5.93
N GLY A 426 -40.83 21.71 7.11
CA GLY A 426 -40.95 20.31 7.54
C GLY A 426 -42.14 20.08 8.49
N ASN A 427 -42.24 18.86 9.01
CA ASN A 427 -43.33 18.44 9.90
C ASN A 427 -42.91 18.48 11.39
N SER A 428 -43.58 19.32 12.19
CA SER A 428 -43.43 19.35 13.65
C SER A 428 -44.75 18.99 14.33
N ASN A 429 -44.77 17.91 15.12
CA ASN A 429 -45.94 17.50 15.91
C ASN A 429 -47.25 17.41 15.08
N GLY A 430 -47.17 16.96 13.82
CA GLY A 430 -48.30 16.84 12.91
C GLY A 430 -48.76 18.15 12.27
N LYS A 431 -47.92 19.19 12.26
CA LYS A 431 -48.17 20.46 11.58
C LYS A 431 -46.99 20.89 10.71
N VAL A 432 -47.28 21.67 9.68
CA VAL A 432 -46.26 22.28 8.82
C VAL A 432 -45.55 23.40 9.62
N THR A 433 -44.23 23.33 9.71
CA THR A 433 -43.37 24.26 10.45
C THR A 433 -42.20 24.72 9.58
N ILE A 434 -41.83 26.00 9.71
CA ILE A 434 -40.61 26.57 9.14
C ILE A 434 -39.50 26.50 10.21
N TYR A 435 -38.37 25.94 9.81
CA TYR A 435 -37.14 25.83 10.59
C TYR A 435 -36.03 26.69 9.97
N GLN A 436 -35.10 27.17 10.79
CA GLN A 436 -33.83 27.78 10.36
C GLN A 436 -32.68 26.83 10.70
N GLY A 437 -31.82 26.55 9.72
CA GLY A 437 -30.81 25.48 9.74
C GLY A 437 -30.99 24.48 8.59
N VAL A 438 -30.35 23.32 8.69
CA VAL A 438 -30.49 22.19 7.75
C VAL A 438 -31.17 20.99 8.42
N PRO A 439 -31.94 20.16 7.69
CA PRO A 439 -32.69 19.02 8.24
C PRO A 439 -31.80 17.79 8.51
N THR A 440 -30.64 17.97 9.16
CA THR A 440 -29.70 16.88 9.48
C THR A 440 -29.31 16.89 10.95
N ASN A 441 -29.41 15.73 11.59
CA ASN A 441 -28.89 15.51 12.94
C ASN A 441 -27.41 15.09 12.88
N LEU A 442 -26.52 15.87 13.50
CA LEU A 442 -25.11 15.52 13.63
C LEU A 442 -24.80 15.27 15.11
N PHE A 443 -24.33 14.06 15.42
CA PHE A 443 -23.92 13.64 16.78
C PHE A 443 -24.96 13.88 17.89
N GLY A 444 -26.26 13.83 17.56
CA GLY A 444 -27.36 14.01 18.52
C GLY A 444 -27.81 15.47 18.71
N PHE A 445 -27.22 16.42 17.98
CA PHE A 445 -27.63 17.82 18.01
C PHE A 445 -28.47 18.16 16.77
N GLU A 446 -29.66 18.73 17.01
CA GLU A 446 -30.45 19.36 15.96
C GLU A 446 -29.75 20.67 15.55
N LEU A 447 -29.28 20.72 14.30
CA LEU A 447 -28.63 21.90 13.71
C LEU A 447 -29.62 22.99 13.28
N SER A 448 -30.89 22.82 13.62
CA SER A 448 -32.00 23.66 13.23
C SER A 448 -32.95 23.95 14.38
N HIS A 449 -33.59 25.11 14.36
CA HIS A 449 -34.59 25.50 15.35
C HIS A 449 -35.89 25.95 14.68
N GLU A 450 -37.02 25.73 15.35
CA GLU A 450 -38.35 26.12 14.87
C GLU A 450 -38.52 27.64 14.93
N VAL A 451 -38.73 28.27 13.77
CA VAL A 451 -38.94 29.73 13.64
C VAL A 451 -40.43 30.07 13.60
N THR A 452 -41.24 29.27 12.90
CA THR A 452 -42.67 29.56 12.75
C THR A 452 -43.48 28.27 12.58
N ARG A 453 -44.40 28.03 13.51
CA ARG A 453 -45.37 26.93 13.46
C ARG A 453 -46.65 27.39 12.79
N THR A 454 -47.09 26.71 11.74
CA THR A 454 -48.34 27.06 11.04
C THR A 454 -49.56 26.37 11.68
N SER A 455 -50.76 26.73 11.23
CA SER A 455 -52.01 26.05 11.57
C SER A 455 -52.36 24.86 10.66
N ILE A 456 -51.56 24.58 9.63
CA ILE A 456 -51.81 23.52 8.65
C ILE A 456 -51.46 22.16 9.27
N VAL A 457 -52.39 21.21 9.24
CA VAL A 457 -52.21 19.85 9.79
C VAL A 457 -51.65 18.94 8.70
N THR A 458 -50.51 18.31 8.96
CA THR A 458 -49.76 17.54 7.96
C THR A 458 -50.57 16.35 7.42
N SER A 459 -51.36 15.68 8.27
CA SER A 459 -52.22 14.56 7.86
C SER A 459 -53.42 14.94 6.97
N SER A 460 -53.69 16.24 6.78
CA SER A 460 -54.69 16.72 5.81
C SER A 460 -54.11 17.00 4.42
N LEU A 461 -52.80 16.83 4.24
CA LEU A 461 -52.12 17.04 2.95
C LEU A 461 -52.07 15.74 2.12
N PRO A 462 -52.01 15.82 0.78
CA PRO A 462 -51.72 14.67 -0.08
C PRO A 462 -50.42 13.97 0.32
N GLN A 463 -50.34 12.65 0.10
CA GLN A 463 -49.17 11.85 0.50
C GLN A 463 -47.85 12.41 -0.04
N THR A 464 -47.84 12.89 -1.29
CA THR A 464 -46.66 13.52 -1.91
C THR A 464 -46.12 14.73 -1.13
N TRP A 465 -47.00 15.51 -0.49
CA TRP A 465 -46.60 16.63 0.37
C TRP A 465 -46.17 16.15 1.76
N GLN A 466 -46.73 15.06 2.27
CA GLN A 466 -46.28 14.46 3.54
C GLN A 466 -44.84 13.94 3.40
N ASP A 467 -44.57 13.17 2.36
CA ASP A 467 -43.24 12.58 2.08
C ASP A 467 -42.18 13.69 1.87
N GLN A 468 -42.52 14.79 1.18
CA GLN A 468 -41.63 15.95 1.00
C GLN A 468 -41.38 16.74 2.30
N LEU A 469 -42.39 16.88 3.17
CA LEU A 469 -42.24 17.54 4.47
C LEU A 469 -41.53 16.67 5.51
N GLU A 470 -41.48 15.36 5.30
CA GLU A 470 -40.65 14.43 6.09
C GLU A 470 -39.18 14.50 5.67
N GLN A 471 -38.89 14.66 4.37
CA GLN A 471 -37.52 14.88 3.87
C GLN A 471 -36.98 16.29 4.14
N GLY A 472 -37.87 17.29 4.28
CA GLY A 472 -37.52 18.68 4.57
C GLY A 472 -37.22 19.49 3.32
N ILE A 473 -38.07 20.46 3.00
CA ILE A 473 -37.95 21.30 1.80
C ILE A 473 -37.02 22.47 2.10
N THR A 474 -35.74 22.35 1.73
CA THR A 474 -34.71 23.38 1.94
C THR A 474 -34.85 24.56 0.99
N VAL A 475 -34.74 25.78 1.52
CA VAL A 475 -34.87 27.05 0.79
C VAL A 475 -33.86 28.09 1.31
N ASP A 476 -33.62 29.13 0.52
CA ASP A 476 -32.51 30.05 0.72
C ASP A 476 -32.91 31.29 1.55
N SER A 477 -34.20 31.48 1.83
CA SER A 477 -34.71 32.58 2.67
C SER A 477 -36.01 32.26 3.40
N LEU A 478 -36.28 32.99 4.50
CA LEU A 478 -37.54 32.90 5.24
C LEU A 478 -38.76 33.25 4.35
N SER A 479 -38.65 34.28 3.52
CA SER A 479 -39.72 34.68 2.57
C SER A 479 -40.05 33.60 1.54
N GLU A 480 -39.07 32.80 1.15
CA GLU A 480 -39.26 31.66 0.25
C GLU A 480 -39.96 30.50 0.99
N ALA A 481 -39.58 30.22 2.25
CA ALA A 481 -40.26 29.25 3.10
C ALA A 481 -41.74 29.63 3.35
N GLU A 482 -42.02 30.91 3.60
CA GLU A 482 -43.39 31.45 3.71
C GLU A 482 -44.17 31.27 2.40
N SER A 483 -43.54 31.53 1.25
CA SER A 483 -44.18 31.33 -0.07
C SER A 483 -44.54 29.87 -0.33
N HIS A 484 -43.68 28.91 0.08
CA HIS A 484 -43.96 27.48 0.01
C HIS A 484 -45.14 27.08 0.91
N VAL A 485 -45.20 27.61 2.13
CA VAL A 485 -46.34 27.41 3.04
C VAL A 485 -47.65 27.97 2.44
N ASP A 486 -47.59 29.10 1.74
CA ASP A 486 -48.75 29.70 1.08
C ASP A 486 -49.19 28.91 -0.17
N ILE A 487 -48.27 28.29 -0.92
CA ILE A 487 -48.57 27.33 -1.99
C ILE A 487 -49.32 26.12 -1.41
N ILE A 488 -48.78 25.50 -0.35
CA ILE A 488 -49.41 24.37 0.35
C ILE A 488 -50.83 24.74 0.83
N ARG A 489 -51.00 25.95 1.40
CA ARG A 489 -52.31 26.46 1.85
C ARG A 489 -53.28 26.68 0.68
N SER A 490 -52.79 27.19 -0.45
CA SER A 490 -53.57 27.41 -1.67
C SER A 490 -54.06 26.10 -2.26
N GLU A 491 -53.20 25.09 -2.32
CA GLU A 491 -53.52 23.76 -2.83
C GLU A 491 -54.50 23.00 -1.92
N MET A 492 -54.29 23.02 -0.60
CA MET A 492 -55.24 22.52 0.39
C MET A 492 -56.64 23.14 0.22
N ASN A 493 -56.71 24.46 0.01
CA ASN A 493 -57.99 25.16 -0.21
C ASN A 493 -58.66 24.80 -1.54
N LYS A 494 -57.90 24.45 -2.60
CA LYS A 494 -58.45 23.94 -3.87
C LYS A 494 -59.00 22.54 -3.71
N LEU A 495 -58.24 21.63 -3.09
CA LEU A 495 -58.64 20.26 -2.83
C LEU A 495 -59.90 20.20 -1.95
N ARG A 496 -59.99 21.04 -0.91
CA ARG A 496 -61.19 21.12 -0.06
C ARG A 496 -62.42 21.60 -0.84
N LYS A 497 -62.27 22.56 -1.75
CA LYS A 497 -63.36 23.01 -2.63
C LYS A 497 -63.80 21.92 -3.60
N GLN A 498 -62.87 21.17 -4.18
CA GLN A 498 -63.20 20.02 -5.03
C GLN A 498 -63.96 18.95 -4.24
N GLN A 499 -63.53 18.61 -3.03
CA GLN A 499 -64.27 17.68 -2.16
C GLN A 499 -65.67 18.21 -1.77
N GLU A 500 -65.82 19.52 -1.50
CA GLU A 500 -67.11 20.17 -1.24
C GLU A 500 -68.02 20.25 -2.49
N GLU A 501 -67.46 20.22 -3.70
CA GLU A 501 -68.19 20.18 -4.97
C GLU A 501 -68.57 18.74 -5.35
N ASP A 502 -67.66 17.78 -5.17
CA ASP A 502 -67.89 16.36 -5.43
C ASP A 502 -68.89 15.74 -4.44
N THR A 503 -68.87 16.13 -3.16
CA THR A 503 -69.91 15.70 -2.19
C THR A 503 -71.29 16.24 -2.54
N LYS A 504 -71.40 17.49 -3.01
CA LYS A 504 -72.65 18.03 -3.56
C LYS A 504 -73.06 17.33 -4.86
N ARG A 505 -72.11 16.79 -5.62
CA ARG A 505 -72.36 16.00 -6.83
C ARG A 505 -72.83 14.59 -6.51
N SER A 506 -72.32 13.95 -5.45
CA SER A 506 -72.86 12.67 -4.96
C SER A 506 -74.25 12.81 -4.34
N GLU A 507 -74.51 13.88 -3.56
CA GLU A 507 -75.84 14.18 -2.99
C GLU A 507 -76.90 14.54 -4.05
N SER A 508 -76.49 14.89 -5.28
CA SER A 508 -77.40 15.17 -6.39
C SER A 508 -77.56 14.01 -7.38
N SER A 509 -76.69 12.99 -7.35
CA SER A 509 -76.89 11.74 -8.09
C SER A 509 -77.77 10.72 -7.36
N ASP A 510 -77.86 10.78 -6.02
CA ASP A 510 -78.68 9.88 -5.20
C ASP A 510 -80.19 10.27 -5.19
N LYS A 511 -80.66 10.92 -6.26
CA LYS A 511 -82.02 11.50 -6.34
C LYS A 511 -82.72 11.31 -7.68
N SER A 512 -82.22 10.42 -8.53
CA SER A 512 -82.81 10.16 -9.85
C SER A 512 -82.65 8.70 -10.32
N GLU A 513 -83.13 7.73 -9.53
CA GLU A 513 -83.43 6.39 -10.03
C GLU A 513 -84.63 5.76 -9.30
N ASP A 514 -85.84 6.03 -9.82
CA ASP A 514 -87.03 5.19 -9.60
C ASP A 514 -87.99 5.32 -10.78
N LYS A 515 -88.11 4.25 -11.59
CA LYS A 515 -89.40 3.66 -11.98
C LYS A 515 -89.31 2.40 -12.84
N SER A 516 -90.35 1.57 -12.67
CA SER A 516 -90.74 0.36 -13.44
C SER A 516 -89.96 -0.93 -13.09
N ASP A 517 -90.59 -2.11 -12.94
CA ASP A 517 -92.03 -2.42 -12.96
C ASP A 517 -92.43 -3.68 -12.13
N THR A 518 -93.73 -3.90 -12.01
CA THR A 518 -94.48 -4.94 -11.27
C THR A 518 -94.13 -6.42 -11.48
N SER A 519 -94.31 -7.28 -10.45
CA SER A 519 -95.27 -8.42 -10.49
C SER A 519 -95.40 -9.26 -9.18
N ASP A 520 -96.64 -9.43 -8.71
CA ASP A 520 -97.31 -10.57 -8.02
C ASP A 520 -96.65 -11.51 -6.94
N LYS A 521 -97.23 -11.41 -5.72
CA LYS A 521 -97.98 -12.43 -4.93
C LYS A 521 -97.39 -13.75 -4.34
N SER A 522 -97.75 -13.95 -3.05
CA SER A 522 -98.08 -15.21 -2.32
C SER A 522 -96.93 -16.20 -2.00
N ASP A 523 -96.89 -16.93 -0.86
CA ASP A 523 -97.86 -17.10 0.24
C ASP A 523 -97.20 -17.56 1.58
N ALA A 524 -97.98 -17.56 2.69
CA ALA A 524 -97.91 -18.41 3.90
C ALA A 524 -96.58 -18.52 4.73
N SER A 525 -96.53 -18.04 5.99
CA SER A 525 -96.84 -18.75 7.27
C SER A 525 -95.68 -19.62 7.84
N ASP A 526 -95.39 -19.78 9.15
CA ASP A 526 -95.95 -19.28 10.42
C ASP A 526 -94.87 -19.36 11.54
N LYS A 527 -95.25 -19.07 12.80
CA LYS A 527 -94.52 -19.21 14.09
C LYS A 527 -94.03 -20.66 14.37
N SER A 528 -93.27 -21.02 15.42
CA SER A 528 -92.97 -20.37 16.72
C SER A 528 -91.76 -21.03 17.44
N ASP A 529 -91.07 -20.23 18.25
CA ASP A 529 -90.57 -20.47 19.63
C ASP A 529 -90.03 -21.84 20.16
N ALA A 530 -88.83 -21.72 20.76
CA ALA A 530 -88.41 -22.17 22.10
C ALA A 530 -88.05 -23.64 22.48
N SER A 531 -86.79 -23.75 22.98
CA SER A 531 -86.33 -24.44 24.23
C SER A 531 -85.66 -25.85 24.24
N ASP A 532 -84.33 -25.80 24.34
CA ASP A 532 -83.45 -26.30 25.44
C ASP A 532 -83.01 -27.80 25.60
N LYS A 533 -81.68 -27.95 25.79
CA LYS A 533 -80.87 -29.08 26.34
C LYS A 533 -80.83 -30.46 25.65
N SER A 534 -79.74 -31.25 25.71
CA SER A 534 -78.34 -31.05 26.22
C SER A 534 -77.35 -31.89 25.35
N ASP A 535 -76.05 -32.14 25.61
CA ASP A 535 -75.15 -32.00 26.78
C ASP A 535 -73.65 -31.96 26.38
N ALA A 536 -72.72 -31.93 27.36
CA ALA A 536 -71.30 -32.41 27.40
C ALA A 536 -70.36 -32.30 26.15
N SER A 537 -69.03 -32.11 26.25
CA SER A 537 -68.05 -31.85 27.32
C SER A 537 -66.68 -31.58 26.67
N ASP A 538 -65.88 -30.62 27.13
CA ASP A 538 -64.58 -30.83 27.83
C ASP A 538 -63.76 -29.52 27.95
N LYS A 539 -62.83 -29.47 28.91
CA LYS A 539 -62.02 -28.33 29.38
C LYS A 539 -60.66 -28.89 29.84
N SER A 540 -59.51 -28.21 29.89
CA SER A 540 -59.00 -26.87 29.56
C SER A 540 -57.49 -26.90 29.96
N ASP A 541 -56.89 -25.75 30.30
CA ASP A 541 -55.68 -25.59 31.15
C ASP A 541 -54.30 -25.77 30.45
N THR A 542 -53.48 -24.71 30.23
CA THR A 542 -52.60 -23.91 31.16
C THR A 542 -51.36 -24.68 31.66
N SER A 543 -50.15 -24.13 31.89
CA SER A 543 -49.63 -22.73 31.97
C SER A 543 -48.08 -22.66 32.08
N ASN A 544 -47.47 -21.60 31.52
CA ASN A 544 -46.48 -20.67 32.13
C ASN A 544 -45.11 -21.15 32.76
N LYS A 545 -44.02 -20.55 32.24
CA LYS A 545 -42.83 -19.93 32.92
C LYS A 545 -41.55 -20.70 33.39
N SER A 546 -40.42 -20.11 32.96
CA SER A 546 -39.12 -19.83 33.64
C SER A 546 -37.99 -20.87 33.91
N ASP A 547 -36.77 -20.40 33.58
CA ASP A 547 -35.43 -20.55 34.21
C ASP A 547 -34.43 -21.71 33.95
N GLN A 548 -33.23 -21.24 33.55
CA GLN A 548 -31.83 -21.62 33.85
C GLN A 548 -31.23 -23.05 33.70
N SER A 549 -30.07 -23.04 33.03
CA SER A 549 -28.78 -23.70 33.35
C SER A 549 -28.45 -25.15 32.92
N ASP A 550 -27.24 -25.24 32.35
CA ASP A 550 -26.19 -26.27 32.47
C ASP A 550 -26.20 -27.66 31.77
N ASN A 551 -24.98 -27.97 31.30
CA ASN A 551 -24.30 -29.25 31.09
C ASN A 551 -24.42 -30.07 29.78
N LYS A 552 -23.25 -30.18 29.13
CA LYS A 552 -22.49 -31.38 28.72
C LYS A 552 -23.23 -32.72 28.45
N PRO A 553 -22.73 -33.49 27.47
CA PRO A 553 -22.46 -34.91 27.74
C PRO A 553 -21.00 -35.33 27.44
N ASP A 554 -20.64 -36.48 28.00
CA ASP A 554 -19.30 -37.11 27.98
C ASP A 554 -19.52 -38.64 28.02
N ILE A 555 -18.43 -39.42 27.95
CA ILE A 555 -18.35 -40.90 28.11
C ILE A 555 -18.71 -41.70 26.83
N GLY A 556 -17.93 -42.69 26.40
CA GLY A 556 -16.69 -43.20 27.01
C GLY A 556 -15.94 -44.28 26.21
N ALA A 557 -14.94 -44.88 26.87
CA ALA A 557 -13.83 -45.64 26.28
C ALA A 557 -14.00 -47.18 26.32
N ALA A 558 -13.17 -47.90 25.54
CA ALA A 558 -12.23 -48.94 26.04
C ALA A 558 -11.43 -49.62 24.91
N ASP A 559 -10.09 -49.56 25.04
CA ASP A 559 -9.08 -50.64 24.98
C ASP A 559 -8.99 -51.63 23.78
N ASP A 560 -7.80 -51.78 23.16
CA ASP A 560 -6.71 -52.67 23.64
C ASP A 560 -5.41 -52.50 22.78
N ALA A 561 -4.30 -53.15 23.15
CA ALA A 561 -2.93 -52.87 22.69
C ALA A 561 -2.39 -53.79 21.54
N THR A 562 -1.16 -53.50 21.02
CA THR A 562 0.00 -54.44 20.89
C THR A 562 0.95 -54.22 19.68
N THR A 563 2.17 -53.71 19.98
CA THR A 563 3.53 -53.90 19.36
C THR A 563 3.85 -53.94 17.85
N GLY A 564 5.02 -53.36 17.52
CA GLY A 564 5.88 -53.70 16.35
C GLY A 564 6.01 -52.56 15.32
N GLY A 565 7.13 -52.32 14.65
CA GLY A 565 8.48 -52.93 14.64
C GLY A 565 9.28 -52.41 13.44
N THR A 566 10.61 -52.37 13.52
CA THR A 566 11.53 -51.84 12.48
C THR A 566 11.44 -52.54 11.12
N GLN A 567 11.56 -51.77 10.03
CA GLN A 567 12.54 -52.03 8.95
C GLN A 567 12.91 -50.73 8.23
#